data_AF-A0A835LJW0-F1
#
_entry.id   AF-A0A835LJW0-F1
#
_cell.length_a   1.000
_cell.length_b   1.000
_cell.length_c   1.000
_cell.angle_alpha   90.00
_cell.angle_beta   90.00
_cell.angle_gamma   90.00
#
_symmetry.space_group_name_H-M   'P 1'
#
loop_
_entity.id
_entity.type
_entity.pdbx_description
1 polymer ?
#
loop_
_entity_poly.entity_id
_entity_poly.type
_entity_poly.pdbx_seq_one_letter_code
_entity_poly.pdbx_strand_id
1 'polypeptide(L)'
;MANYLKTVVAPQVPPELYDSFIAAIDKGHIKTMPNRSMPAAPHLTPGALLMGDAFNMCHPLTGGGMTVALSDIVVLQNLLM
;
A
#
# COMPACT_ATOMS: atom_id res chain seq x y z
N MET A 1 -15.97 12.35 1.47
CA MET A 1 -14.86 11.84 2.30
C MET A 1 -14.66 12.67 3.57
N ALA A 2 -14.42 13.98 3.49
CA ALA A 2 -14.21 14.83 4.67
C ALA A 2 -15.29 14.69 5.76
N ASN A 3 -16.58 14.70 5.39
CA ASN A 3 -17.68 14.51 6.35
C ASN A 3 -17.60 13.15 7.09
N TYR A 4 -17.33 12.06 6.36
CA TYR A 4 -17.17 10.73 6.94
C TYR A 4 -15.98 10.68 7.91
N LEU A 5 -14.85 11.28 7.53
CA LEU A 5 -13.67 11.34 8.40
C LEU A 5 -13.96 12.12 9.69
N LYS A 6 -14.71 13.22 9.63
CA LYS A 6 -15.06 14.02 10.81
C LYS A 6 -16.09 13.37 11.73
N THR A 7 -17.08 12.69 11.16
CA THR A 7 -18.23 12.16 11.93
C THR A 7 -18.04 10.73 12.40
N VAL A 8 -17.33 9.90 11.62
CA VAL A 8 -17.15 8.47 11.91
C VAL A 8 -15.76 8.16 12.42
N VAL A 9 -14.71 8.73 11.80
CA VAL A 9 -13.31 8.39 12.14
C VAL A 9 -12.79 9.23 13.30
N ALA A 10 -13.00 10.55 13.29
CA ALA A 10 -12.44 11.47 14.29
C ALA A 10 -12.75 11.07 15.76
N PRO A 11 -13.96 10.58 16.11
CA PRO A 11 -14.24 10.15 17.49
C PRO A 11 -13.42 8.93 17.97
N GLN A 12 -12.82 8.17 17.04
CA GLN A 12 -11.99 7.00 17.33
C GLN A 12 -10.50 7.33 17.41
N VAL A 13 -10.11 8.58 17.09
CA VAL A 13 -8.72 9.04 17.10
C VAL A 13 -8.30 9.40 18.52
N PRO A 14 -7.07 9.06 18.97
CA PRO A 14 -6.56 9.48 20.26
C PRO A 14 -6.62 11.01 20.44
N PRO A 15 -6.91 11.52 21.66
CA PRO A 15 -7.06 12.95 21.92
C PRO A 15 -5.84 13.78 21.47
N GLU A 16 -4.64 13.24 21.61
CA GLU A 16 -3.37 13.88 21.26
C GLU A 16 -3.24 14.16 19.75
N LEU A 17 -3.97 13.44 18.90
CA LEU A 17 -3.93 13.56 17.45
C LEU A 17 -5.17 14.24 16.86
N TYR A 18 -6.22 14.45 17.65
CA TYR A 18 -7.53 14.90 17.18
C TYR A 18 -7.46 16.25 16.42
N ASP A 19 -6.85 17.27 17.03
CA ASP A 19 -6.78 18.62 16.44
C ASP A 19 -6.00 18.61 15.12
N SER A 20 -4.88 17.87 15.09
CA SER A 20 -4.06 17.70 13.89
C SER A 20 -4.82 16.98 12.77
N PHE A 21 -5.64 15.99 13.13
CA PHE A 21 -6.46 15.23 12.20
C PHE A 21 -7.56 16.10 11.58
N ILE A 22 -8.29 16.88 12.38
CA ILE A 22 -9.31 17.82 11.89
C ILE A 22 -8.69 18.89 10.98
N ALA A 23 -7.59 19.50 11.41
CA ALA A 23 -6.90 20.53 10.63
C ALA A 23 -6.40 19.98 9.27
N ALA A 24 -5.95 18.73 9.22
CA ALA A 24 -5.54 18.08 7.96
C ALA A 24 -6.73 17.85 7.01
N ILE A 25 -7.90 17.49 7.54
CA ILE A 25 -9.13 17.33 6.74
C ILE A 25 -9.56 18.67 6.15
N ASP A 26 -9.49 19.76 6.92
CA ASP A 26 -9.87 21.10 6.46
C ASP A 26 -8.97 21.66 5.36
N LYS A 27 -7.69 21.23 5.33
CA LYS A 27 -6.79 21.52 4.20
C LYS A 27 -7.20 20.81 2.90
N GLY A 28 -8.03 19.77 2.95
CA GLY A 28 -8.70 19.19 1.78
C GLY A 28 -7.87 18.26 0.89
N HIS A 29 -6.60 17.97 1.20
CA HIS A 29 -5.72 17.12 0.38
C HIS A 29 -5.90 15.61 0.65
N ILE A 30 -7.13 15.10 0.50
CA ILE A 30 -7.44 13.69 0.77
C ILE A 30 -7.28 12.85 -0.51
N LYS A 31 -6.35 11.90 -0.49
CA LYS A 31 -6.12 10.95 -1.59
C LYS A 31 -6.66 9.56 -1.21
N THR A 32 -7.22 8.86 -2.19
CA THR A 32 -7.69 7.48 -2.04
C THR A 32 -6.91 6.58 -2.97
N MET A 33 -6.46 5.44 -2.45
CA MET A 33 -5.85 4.38 -3.24
C MET A 33 -6.66 3.09 -3.06
N PRO A 34 -6.75 2.24 -4.10
CA PRO A 34 -7.46 0.97 -3.99
C PRO A 34 -6.66 -0.04 -3.15
N ASN A 35 -7.35 -0.75 -2.26
CA ASN A 35 -6.79 -1.94 -1.61
C ASN A 35 -7.01 -3.15 -2.53
N ARG A 36 -5.94 -3.74 -3.02
CA ARG A 36 -6.00 -4.88 -3.94
C ARG A 36 -5.35 -6.12 -3.34
N SER A 37 -5.81 -7.28 -3.78
CA SER A 37 -5.18 -8.57 -3.54
C SER A 37 -5.07 -9.26 -4.89
N MET A 38 -3.84 -9.59 -5.29
CA MET A 38 -3.54 -10.22 -6.57
C MET A 38 -2.48 -11.28 -6.31
N PRO A 39 -2.86 -12.57 -6.21
CA PRO A 39 -1.92 -13.65 -6.02
C PRO A 39 -0.96 -13.76 -7.21
N ALA A 40 0.28 -14.15 -6.94
CA ALA A 40 1.25 -14.49 -7.98
C ALA A 40 0.70 -15.57 -8.93
N ALA A 41 0.65 -15.25 -10.22
CA ALA A 41 0.25 -16.17 -11.28
C ALA A 41 1.32 -16.12 -12.40
N PRO A 42 2.35 -16.99 -12.35
CA PRO A 42 3.46 -16.92 -13.28
C PRO A 42 3.04 -17.23 -14.72
N HIS A 43 3.44 -16.37 -15.65
CA HIS A 43 3.29 -16.55 -17.09
C HIS A 43 4.66 -16.42 -17.74
N LEU A 44 5.21 -17.56 -18.19
CA LEU A 44 6.57 -17.62 -18.70
C LEU A 44 6.63 -17.06 -20.12
N THR A 45 7.30 -15.92 -20.26
CA THR A 45 7.61 -15.30 -21.55
C THR A 45 9.13 -15.20 -21.67
N PRO A 46 9.77 -15.84 -22.66
CA PRO A 46 11.23 -15.77 -22.81
C PRO A 46 11.74 -14.33 -22.86
N GLY A 47 12.76 -14.03 -22.05
CA GLY A 47 13.36 -12.69 -21.98
C GLY A 47 12.57 -11.65 -21.18
N ALA A 48 11.46 -12.03 -20.54
CA ALA A 48 10.64 -11.12 -19.72
C ALA A 48 10.45 -11.65 -18.29
N LEU A 49 10.32 -10.72 -17.35
CA LEU A 49 10.09 -11.00 -15.93
C LEU A 49 9.11 -9.98 -15.36
N LEU A 50 8.12 -10.47 -14.60
CA LEU A 50 7.16 -9.64 -13.88
C LEU A 50 7.49 -9.68 -12.39
N MET A 51 7.42 -8.54 -11.71
CA MET A 51 7.84 -8.38 -10.32
C MET A 51 7.03 -7.33 -9.57
N GLY A 52 7.16 -7.33 -8.23
CA GLY A 52 6.54 -6.37 -7.33
C GLY A 52 5.02 -6.44 -7.41
N ASP A 53 4.35 -5.31 -7.18
CA ASP A 53 2.88 -5.23 -7.25
C ASP A 53 2.34 -5.66 -8.62
N ALA A 54 3.10 -5.54 -9.71
CA ALA A 54 2.64 -6.01 -11.02
C ALA A 54 2.52 -7.55 -11.09
N PHE A 55 3.22 -8.28 -10.23
CA PHE A 55 3.21 -9.74 -10.16
C PHE A 55 2.41 -10.27 -8.97
N ASN A 56 2.54 -9.64 -7.81
CA ASN A 56 1.96 -10.09 -6.56
C ASN A 56 1.60 -8.88 -5.68
N MET A 57 0.31 -8.58 -5.54
CA MET A 57 -0.19 -7.52 -4.64
C MET A 57 -0.82 -8.12 -3.40
N CYS A 58 -0.46 -7.59 -2.23
CA CYS A 58 -1.09 -7.91 -0.95
C CYS A 58 -1.81 -6.68 -0.39
N HIS A 59 -2.74 -6.90 0.53
CA HIS A 59 -3.44 -5.80 1.19
C HIS A 59 -2.44 -4.88 1.93
N PRO A 60 -2.47 -3.55 1.74
CA PRO A 60 -1.43 -2.64 2.25
C PRO A 60 -1.45 -2.45 3.78
N LEU A 61 -2.31 -3.17 4.50
CA LEU A 61 -2.53 -2.99 5.95
C LEU A 61 -1.26 -3.29 6.76
N THR A 62 -0.46 -4.26 6.32
CA THR A 62 0.79 -4.63 6.97
C THR A 62 2.01 -3.88 6.43
N GLY A 63 1.85 -3.06 5.38
CA GLY A 63 2.95 -2.34 4.73
C GLY A 63 4.00 -3.24 4.06
N GLY A 64 3.71 -4.54 3.85
CA GLY A 64 4.72 -5.52 3.43
C GLY A 64 5.13 -5.51 1.95
N GLY A 65 4.43 -4.77 1.08
CA GLY A 65 4.65 -4.83 -0.38
C GLY A 65 6.08 -4.50 -0.82
N MET A 66 6.68 -3.46 -0.23
CA MET A 66 8.07 -3.09 -0.51
C MET A 66 9.07 -4.14 0.00
N THR A 67 8.81 -4.75 1.16
CA THR A 67 9.64 -5.83 1.69
C THR A 67 9.64 -7.04 0.77
N VAL A 68 8.47 -7.41 0.23
CA VAL A 68 8.36 -8.49 -0.78
C VAL A 68 9.14 -8.11 -2.04
N ALA A 69 8.92 -6.92 -2.60
CA ALA A 69 9.60 -6.49 -3.82
C ALA A 69 11.14 -6.48 -3.68
N LEU A 70 11.66 -6.00 -2.54
CA LEU A 70 13.11 -6.00 -2.29
C LEU A 70 13.65 -7.41 -2.03
N SER A 71 12.86 -8.30 -1.41
CA SER A 71 13.25 -9.71 -1.25
C SER A 71 13.36 -10.43 -2.59
N ASP A 72 12.39 -10.19 -3.50
CA ASP A 72 12.41 -10.73 -4.86
C ASP A 72 13.67 -10.28 -5.61
N ILE A 73 14.08 -9.02 -5.45
CA ILE A 73 15.32 -8.47 -6.04
C ILE A 73 16.55 -9.24 -5.53
N VAL A 74 16.64 -9.54 -4.23
CA VAL A 74 17.78 -10.31 -3.67
C VAL A 74 17.81 -11.72 -4.25
N VAL A 75 16.66 -12.39 -4.36
CA VAL A 75 16.60 -13.72 -4.98
C VAL A 75 17.06 -13.66 -6.43
N LEU A 76 16.60 -12.66 -7.19
CA LEU A 76 16.98 -12.51 -8.60
C LEU A 76 18.44 -12.16 -8.78
N GLN A 77 19.01 -11.32 -7.91
CA GLN A 77 20.43 -11.04 -7.91
C GLN A 77 21.22 -12.34 -7.78
N ASN A 78 20.88 -13.20 -6.83
CA ASN A 78 21.57 -14.48 -6.60
C ASN A 78 21.39 -15.49 -7.74
N LEU A 79 20.36 -15.34 -8.56
CA LEU A 79 20.12 -16.23 -9.72
C LEU A 79 20.83 -15.75 -10.99
N LEU A 80 21.14 -14.45 -11.09
CA LEU A 80 21.68 -13.82 -12.29
C LEU A 80 23.16 -13.43 -12.17
N MET A 81 23.67 -13.25 -10.95
CA MET A 81 25.07 -12.96 -10.63
C MET A 81 25.75 -14.19 -10.04
#